data_AF-I4AKM0-F1
#
_entry.id   AF-I4AKM0-F1
#
_cell.length_a   1.000
_cell.length_b   1.000
_cell.length_c   1.000
_cell.angle_alpha   90.00
_cell.angle_beta   90.00
_cell.angle_gamma   90.00
#
_symmetry.space_group_name_H-M   'P 1'
#
loop_
_entity.id
_entity.type
_entity.pdbx_description
1 polymer ?
#
loop_
_entity_poly.entity_id
_entity_poly.type
_entity_poly.pdbx_seq_one_letter_code
_entity_poly.pdbx_strand_id
1 'polypeptide(L)'
;MKKLLFLSCFLLITSVCFSQSTLPKAYLTNELYVMLDGEAPVTSKVFEADMSEFNFTTSEQTTRFFNFFDDPMVSFDPNLTTQKVTITITPTSDKTNWELQEWAMYFKNKIATQREQLGFVDFTQR
;
A
#
# COMPACT_ATOMS: atom_id res chain seq x y z
N MET A 1 -55.17 -20.57 26.06
CA MET A 1 -54.31 -19.41 25.76
C MET A 1 -53.04 -19.50 26.59
N LYS A 2 -51.90 -19.80 25.97
CA LYS A 2 -50.52 -19.67 26.47
C LYS A 2 -49.66 -20.56 25.58
N LYS A 3 -48.62 -19.98 24.97
CA LYS A 3 -47.59 -20.56 24.07
C LYS A 3 -47.57 -19.86 22.71
N LEU A 4 -47.32 -18.55 22.72
CA LEU A 4 -47.01 -17.80 21.49
C LEU A 4 -46.16 -16.55 21.81
N LEU A 5 -45.23 -16.68 22.76
CA LEU A 5 -44.33 -15.60 23.16
C LEU A 5 -42.99 -16.19 23.61
N PHE A 6 -42.31 -16.93 22.74
CA PHE A 6 -40.89 -17.28 23.01
C PHE A 6 -40.13 -17.59 21.71
N LEU A 7 -40.44 -16.87 20.64
CA LEU A 7 -39.72 -17.01 19.37
C LEU A 7 -39.54 -15.66 18.68
N SER A 8 -39.20 -14.63 19.46
CA SER A 8 -39.01 -13.27 18.94
C SER A 8 -37.66 -12.65 19.31
N CYS A 9 -36.81 -13.35 20.07
CA CYS A 9 -35.54 -12.81 20.56
C CYS A 9 -34.28 -13.41 19.89
N PHE A 10 -34.42 -14.22 18.83
CA PHE A 10 -33.26 -14.92 18.25
C PHE A 10 -32.76 -14.37 16.90
N LEU A 11 -33.21 -13.18 16.48
CA LEU A 11 -32.95 -12.67 15.12
C LEU A 11 -32.50 -11.20 15.07
N LEU A 12 -31.58 -10.79 15.96
CA LEU A 12 -30.97 -9.45 15.91
C LEU A 12 -29.45 -9.46 16.20
N ILE A 13 -28.74 -10.56 15.92
CA ILE A 13 -27.27 -10.61 16.03
C ILE A 13 -26.67 -11.24 14.79
N THR A 14 -26.99 -10.70 13.62
CA THR A 14 -26.19 -10.98 12.41
C THR A 14 -26.07 -9.69 11.63
N SER A 15 -24.85 -9.39 11.20
CA SER A 15 -24.46 -8.28 10.32
C SER A 15 -23.87 -7.04 11.00
N VAL A 16 -22.97 -7.23 11.97
CA VAL A 16 -21.78 -6.36 12.00
C VAL A 16 -20.70 -7.11 11.22
N CYS A 17 -20.88 -7.17 9.90
CA CYS A 17 -19.77 -7.50 9.02
C CYS A 17 -18.84 -6.31 9.13
N PHE A 18 -17.75 -6.44 9.89
CA PHE A 18 -16.66 -5.48 9.85
C PHE A 18 -16.18 -5.45 8.40
N SER A 19 -16.58 -4.42 7.66
CA SER A 19 -15.87 -4.05 6.45
C SER A 19 -14.49 -3.64 6.93
N GLN A 20 -13.51 -4.55 6.80
CA GLN A 20 -12.13 -4.11 6.81
C GLN A 20 -12.05 -3.07 5.70
N SER A 21 -11.82 -1.82 6.08
CA SER A 21 -11.58 -0.73 5.15
C SER A 21 -10.44 -1.19 4.25
N THR A 22 -10.76 -1.63 3.03
CA THR A 22 -9.75 -1.97 2.05
C THR A 22 -8.94 -0.70 1.82
N LEU A 23 -7.63 -0.79 2.05
CA LEU A 23 -6.74 0.34 1.80
C LEU A 23 -6.90 0.77 0.33
N PRO A 24 -6.80 2.09 0.05
CA PRO A 24 -6.69 2.57 -1.32
C PRO A 24 -5.57 1.85 -2.06
N LYS A 25 -5.80 1.54 -3.33
CA LYS A 25 -4.85 0.77 -4.13
C LYS A 25 -3.67 1.64 -4.56
N ALA A 26 -2.53 1.00 -4.68
CA ALA A 26 -1.37 1.47 -5.41
C ALA A 26 -0.83 0.33 -6.28
N TYR A 27 0.04 0.66 -7.21
CA TYR A 27 0.63 -0.26 -8.16
C TYR A 27 2.14 -0.09 -8.16
N LEU A 28 2.86 -1.19 -8.09
CA LEU A 28 4.29 -1.22 -8.36
C LEU A 28 4.46 -1.39 -9.86
N THR A 29 5.04 -0.41 -10.54
CA THR A 29 5.20 -0.45 -12.00
C THR A 29 6.46 -1.21 -12.42
N ASN A 30 6.50 -1.65 -13.68
CA ASN A 30 7.71 -2.21 -14.30
C ASN A 30 8.87 -1.21 -14.37
N GLU A 31 8.55 0.09 -14.32
CA GLU A 31 9.53 1.16 -14.20
C GLU A 31 10.00 1.36 -12.75
N LEU A 32 9.66 0.45 -11.85
CA LEU A 32 10.09 0.44 -10.45
C LEU A 32 9.65 1.69 -9.69
N TYR A 33 8.47 2.25 -9.95
CA TYR A 33 7.91 3.30 -9.12
C TYR A 33 6.51 2.95 -8.62
N VAL A 34 6.08 3.60 -7.54
CA VAL A 34 4.73 3.49 -6.99
C VAL A 34 3.80 4.41 -7.77
N MET A 35 2.77 3.84 -8.38
CA MET A 35 1.64 4.57 -8.95
C MET A 35 0.46 4.49 -7.99
N LEU A 36 -0.07 5.63 -7.57
CA LEU A 36 -1.25 5.69 -6.69
C LEU A 36 -2.53 5.59 -7.53
N ASP A 37 -3.55 4.88 -7.05
CA ASP A 37 -4.85 4.80 -7.71
C ASP A 37 -5.53 6.19 -7.70
N GLY A 38 -5.90 6.68 -8.88
CA GLY A 38 -6.51 8.01 -9.06
C GLY A 38 -7.89 8.14 -8.42
N GLU A 39 -8.56 7.03 -8.13
CA GLU A 39 -9.84 7.00 -7.42
C GLU A 39 -9.69 7.00 -5.89
N ALA A 40 -8.45 6.98 -5.38
CA ALA A 40 -8.20 7.07 -3.94
C ALA A 40 -8.63 8.43 -3.38
N PRO A 41 -9.15 8.49 -2.13
CA PRO A 41 -9.44 9.76 -1.48
C PRO A 41 -8.19 10.66 -1.46
N VAL A 42 -8.34 11.96 -1.74
CA VAL A 42 -7.23 12.93 -1.82
C VAL A 42 -6.39 12.99 -0.53
N THR A 43 -7.04 12.75 0.62
CA THR A 43 -6.39 12.75 1.94
C THR A 43 -5.70 11.44 2.26
N SER A 44 -5.76 10.42 1.40
CA SER A 44 -5.13 9.12 1.65
C SER A 44 -3.62 9.26 1.82
N LYS A 45 -3.09 8.50 2.79
CA LYS A 45 -1.66 8.44 3.10
C LYS A 45 -1.17 7.02 3.28
N VAL A 46 -2.07 6.04 3.29
CA VAL A 46 -1.76 4.63 3.42
C VAL A 46 -2.39 3.92 2.23
N PHE A 47 -1.58 3.15 1.51
CA PHE A 47 -1.99 2.45 0.30
C PHE A 47 -1.53 0.99 0.37
N GLU A 48 -2.15 0.15 -0.43
CA GLU A 48 -1.76 -1.25 -0.59
C GLU A 48 -1.47 -1.54 -2.07
N ALA A 49 -0.34 -2.19 -2.33
CA ALA A 49 0.03 -2.68 -3.65
C ALA A 49 0.26 -4.19 -3.65
N ASP A 50 -0.06 -4.83 -4.77
CA ASP A 50 0.29 -6.22 -5.05
C ASP A 50 1.77 -6.30 -5.43
N MET A 51 2.51 -7.26 -4.87
CA MET A 51 3.91 -7.53 -5.19
C MET A 51 4.15 -8.93 -5.75
N SER A 52 3.08 -9.69 -6.03
CA SER A 52 3.18 -11.06 -6.56
C SER A 52 3.92 -11.15 -7.89
N GLU A 53 3.82 -10.12 -8.72
CA GLU A 53 4.53 -10.05 -10.02
C GLU A 53 6.06 -10.06 -9.87
N PHE A 54 6.57 -9.61 -8.72
CA PHE A 54 8.00 -9.56 -8.44
C PHE A 54 8.56 -10.89 -7.92
N ASN A 55 7.69 -11.87 -7.63
CA ASN A 55 8.07 -13.20 -7.16
C ASN A 55 9.06 -13.18 -5.98
N PHE A 56 8.88 -12.26 -5.02
CA PHE A 56 9.73 -12.21 -3.84
C PHE A 56 9.57 -13.47 -3.00
N THR A 57 10.67 -14.18 -2.77
CA THR A 57 10.68 -15.44 -2.01
C THR A 57 11.29 -15.32 -0.63
N THR A 58 12.02 -14.23 -0.36
CA THR A 58 12.69 -13.99 0.93
C THR A 58 12.46 -12.56 1.41
N SER A 59 12.54 -12.37 2.73
CA SER A 59 12.48 -11.03 3.33
C SER A 59 13.63 -10.16 2.84
N GLU A 60 14.83 -10.74 2.70
CA GLU A 60 16.01 -10.02 2.21
C GLU A 60 15.83 -9.43 0.81
N GLN A 61 15.28 -10.19 -0.15
CA GLN A 61 14.97 -9.69 -1.49
C GLN A 61 14.02 -8.50 -1.44
N THR A 62 12.98 -8.64 -0.61
CA THR A 62 11.92 -7.65 -0.46
C THR A 62 12.45 -6.38 0.19
N THR A 63 13.25 -6.52 1.25
CA THR A 63 13.94 -5.42 1.91
C THR A 63 14.91 -4.74 0.96
N ARG A 64 15.71 -5.47 0.17
CA ARG A 64 16.61 -4.85 -0.83
C ARG A 64 15.84 -4.03 -1.86
N PHE A 65 14.72 -4.54 -2.35
CA PHE A 65 13.85 -3.83 -3.29
C PHE A 65 13.28 -2.55 -2.67
N PHE A 66 12.67 -2.63 -1.48
CA PHE A 66 12.04 -1.46 -0.87
C PHE A 66 13.03 -0.47 -0.25
N ASN A 67 14.22 -0.92 0.18
CA ASN A 67 15.31 -0.04 0.62
C ASN A 67 15.84 0.82 -0.53
N PHE A 68 15.64 0.41 -1.79
CA PHE A 68 15.91 1.31 -2.90
C PHE A 68 15.12 2.62 -2.75
N PHE A 69 13.90 2.54 -2.23
CA PHE A 69 13.02 3.69 -2.04
C PHE A 69 13.16 4.36 -0.67
N ASP A 70 14.16 3.98 0.15
CA ASP A 70 14.33 4.46 1.52
C ASP A 70 14.18 5.99 1.58
N ASP A 71 13.15 6.45 2.28
CA ASP A 71 12.80 7.85 2.41
C ASP A 71 12.29 8.12 3.83
N PRO A 72 12.64 9.26 4.44
CA PRO A 72 11.99 9.68 5.67
C PRO A 72 10.47 9.92 5.54
N MET A 73 9.96 10.18 4.33
CA MET A 73 8.55 10.47 4.07
C MET A 73 7.75 9.28 3.56
N VAL A 74 8.39 8.15 3.24
CA VAL A 74 7.72 6.97 2.71
C VAL A 74 8.30 5.72 3.34
N SER A 75 7.43 4.91 3.95
CA SER A 75 7.78 3.58 4.41
C SER A 75 7.01 2.49 3.68
N PHE A 76 7.64 1.33 3.57
CA PHE A 76 7.11 0.14 2.94
C PHE A 76 7.11 -1.00 3.95
N ASP A 77 5.95 -1.63 4.15
CA ASP A 77 5.78 -2.79 5.01
C ASP A 77 5.29 -3.99 4.18
N PRO A 78 6.21 -4.81 3.66
CA PRO A 78 5.88 -5.95 2.83
C PRO A 78 5.45 -7.18 3.64
N ASN A 79 4.36 -7.81 3.21
CA ASN A 79 3.87 -9.07 3.76
C ASN A 79 3.98 -10.18 2.71
N LEU A 80 5.01 -11.02 2.86
CA LEU A 80 5.30 -12.15 1.96
C LEU A 80 4.20 -13.22 1.93
N THR A 81 3.48 -13.41 3.02
CA THR A 81 2.39 -14.38 3.10
C THR A 81 1.23 -13.97 2.19
N THR A 82 0.91 -12.67 2.17
CA THR A 82 -0.17 -12.14 1.33
C THR A 82 0.30 -11.63 -0.02
N GLN A 83 1.61 -11.59 -0.27
CA GLN A 83 2.22 -10.99 -1.48
C GLN A 83 1.74 -9.55 -1.72
N LYS A 84 1.65 -8.76 -0.63
CA LYS A 84 1.22 -7.36 -0.65
C LYS A 84 2.21 -6.48 0.11
N VAL A 85 2.28 -5.21 -0.25
CA VAL A 85 3.04 -4.19 0.49
C VAL A 85 2.12 -3.05 0.90
N THR A 86 2.24 -2.65 2.17
CA THR A 86 1.61 -1.43 2.67
C THR A 86 2.57 -0.26 2.49
N ILE A 87 2.11 0.81 1.86
CA ILE A 87 2.89 2.00 1.55
C ILE A 87 2.33 3.13 2.43
N THR A 88 3.15 3.68 3.31
CA THR A 88 2.76 4.77 4.21
C THR A 88 3.53 6.04 3.87
N ILE A 89 2.78 7.10 3.58
CA ILE A 89 3.29 8.44 3.34
C ILE A 89 3.22 9.22 4.66
N THR A 90 4.37 9.72 5.12
CA THR A 90 4.52 10.57 6.30
C THR A 90 5.04 11.94 5.85
N PRO A 91 4.15 12.90 5.52
CA PRO A 91 4.57 14.19 5.01
C PRO A 91 5.41 14.97 6.03
N THR A 92 6.46 15.62 5.55
CA THR A 92 7.13 16.70 6.29
C THR A 92 6.24 17.94 6.34
N SER A 93 6.56 18.89 7.22
CA SER A 93 5.75 20.11 7.43
C SER A 93 5.50 20.90 6.13
N ASP A 94 6.48 20.95 5.22
CA ASP A 94 6.41 21.63 3.93
C ASP A 94 5.60 20.88 2.86
N LYS A 95 5.21 19.62 3.10
CA LYS A 95 4.49 18.75 2.15
C LYS A 95 3.17 18.22 2.70
N THR A 96 2.73 18.73 3.84
CA THR A 96 1.46 18.34 4.49
C THR A 96 0.24 18.57 3.60
N ASN A 97 0.29 19.60 2.75
CA ASN A 97 -0.80 19.95 1.83
C ASN A 97 -0.69 19.28 0.46
N TRP A 98 0.29 18.40 0.24
CA TRP A 98 0.43 17.72 -1.04
C TRP A 98 -0.78 16.83 -1.34
N GLU A 99 -1.36 17.06 -2.50
CA GLU A 99 -2.43 16.26 -3.08
C GLU A 99 -1.90 14.96 -3.68
N LEU A 100 -2.80 14.04 -4.00
CA LEU A 100 -2.47 12.73 -4.54
C LEU A 100 -1.60 12.80 -5.80
N GLN A 101 -1.86 13.77 -6.68
CA GLN A 101 -1.09 14.00 -7.89
C GLN A 101 0.36 14.41 -7.59
N GLU A 102 0.57 15.25 -6.58
CA GLU A 102 1.92 15.67 -6.16
C GLU A 102 2.71 14.49 -5.59
N TRP A 103 2.06 13.63 -4.81
CA TRP A 103 2.67 12.37 -4.36
C TRP A 103 3.00 11.41 -5.50
N ALA A 104 2.10 11.27 -6.49
CA ALA A 104 2.37 10.44 -7.67
C ALA A 104 3.57 10.96 -8.48
N MET A 105 3.68 12.28 -8.66
CA MET A 105 4.86 12.90 -9.29
C MET A 105 6.13 12.68 -8.47
N TYR A 106 6.04 12.79 -7.15
CA TYR A 106 7.16 12.55 -6.26
C TYR A 106 7.71 11.13 -6.40
N PHE A 107 6.86 10.10 -6.38
CA PHE A 107 7.28 8.71 -6.57
C PHE A 107 7.98 8.49 -7.92
N LYS A 108 7.43 9.08 -8.99
CA LYS A 108 8.03 9.01 -10.33
C LYS A 108 9.40 9.68 -10.39
N ASN A 109 9.53 10.88 -9.82
CA ASN A 109 10.77 11.66 -9.84
C ASN A 109 11.87 11.01 -9.00
N LYS A 110 11.52 10.42 -7.84
CA LYS A 110 12.49 9.74 -6.98
C LYS A 110 13.24 8.64 -7.73
N ILE A 111 12.54 7.88 -8.57
CA ILE A 111 13.14 6.79 -9.34
C ILE A 111 13.99 7.28 -10.50
N ALA A 112 13.60 8.39 -11.15
CA ALA A 112 14.46 9.03 -12.13
C ALA A 112 15.80 9.46 -11.50
N THR A 113 15.76 10.12 -10.34
CA THR A 113 16.97 10.55 -9.62
C THR A 113 17.83 9.37 -9.16
N GLN A 114 17.23 8.32 -8.62
CA GLN A 114 18.00 7.16 -8.15
C GLN A 114 18.64 6.37 -9.28
N ARG A 115 17.96 6.24 -10.44
CA ARG A 115 18.55 5.63 -11.65
C ARG A 115 19.74 6.42 -12.19
N GLU A 116 19.65 7.76 -12.15
CA GLU A 116 20.75 8.63 -12.56
C GLU A 116 21.97 8.47 -11.62
N GLN A 117 21.73 8.28 -10.32
CA GLN A 117 22.79 8.16 -9.32
C GLN A 117 23.41 6.77 -9.21
N LEU A 118 22.62 5.71 -9.38
CA LEU A 118 23.03 4.32 -9.10
C LEU A 118 23.14 3.44 -10.36
N GLY A 119 22.68 3.92 -11.52
CA GLY A 119 22.58 3.11 -12.73
C GLY A 119 21.41 2.11 -12.70
N PHE A 120 21.41 1.15 -13.64
CA PHE A 120 20.42 0.07 -13.65
C PHE A 120 20.73 -0.91 -12.52
N VAL A 121 19.79 -1.07 -11.59
CA VAL A 121 19.88 -2.06 -10.51
C VAL A 121 18.97 -3.24 -10.85
N ASP A 122 19.57 -4.41 -11.04
CA ASP A 122 18.83 -5.66 -11.23
C ASP A 122 18.45 -6.25 -9.87
N PHE A 123 17.21 -6.03 -9.45
CA PHE A 123 16.67 -6.55 -8.18
C PHE A 123 16.31 -8.04 -8.23
N THR A 124 16.48 -8.70 -9.39
CA THR A 124 16.17 -10.12 -9.58
C THR A 124 17.36 -11.05 -9.36
N GLN A 125 18.58 -10.50 -9.23
CA GLN A 125 19.79 -11.29 -9.01
C GLN A 125 19.92 -11.71 -7.53
N ARG A 126 20.30 -12.98 -7.34
CA ARG A 126 20.47 -13.65 -6.04
C ARG A 126 21.79 -13.29 -5.39
#